data_AF-D3RNF2-F1
#
_entry.id   AF-D3RNF2-F1
#
_cell.length_a   1.000
_cell.length_b   1.000
_cell.length_c   1.000
_cell.angle_alpha   90.00
_cell.angle_beta   90.00
_cell.angle_gamma   90.00
#
_symmetry.space_group_name_H-M   'P 1'
#
loop_
_entity.id
_entity.type
_entity.pdbx_description
1 polymer ?
#
loop_
_entity_poly.entity_id
_entity_poly.type
_entity_poly.pdbx_seq_one_letter_code
_entity_poly.pdbx_strand_id
1 'polypeptide(L)'
;MMETLTAEQRQAVQDLMMSPTIGLLGMMAKSMPLDCTKMEDIKTGLSTSALEVVRALDAGRIHFDRPEDAAMLHGLLAVCFEVVLDGRFAANAQVVRAS
;
A
#
# COMPACT_ATOMS: atom_id res chain seq x y z
N MET A 1 19.77 -8.18 9.53
CA MET A 1 19.63 -9.57 9.02
C MET A 1 18.56 -9.53 7.95
N MET A 2 18.87 -9.92 6.71
CA MET A 2 17.81 -10.15 5.71
C MET A 2 17.12 -11.46 6.10
N GLU A 3 15.87 -11.38 6.60
CA GLU A 3 15.04 -12.56 6.79
C GLU A 3 14.86 -13.25 5.43
N THR A 4 15.14 -14.55 5.40
CA THR A 4 14.99 -15.34 4.17
C THR A 4 13.51 -15.69 4.01
N LEU A 5 12.91 -15.28 2.88
CA LEU A 5 11.51 -15.57 2.57
C LEU A 5 11.23 -17.09 2.58
N THR A 6 10.05 -17.47 3.09
CA THR A 6 9.57 -18.86 3.03
C THR A 6 9.34 -19.31 1.57
N ALA A 7 9.15 -20.61 1.33
CA ALA A 7 8.85 -21.12 -0.02
C ALA A 7 7.55 -20.52 -0.58
N GLU A 8 6.52 -20.42 0.26
CA GLU A 8 5.23 -19.83 -0.10
C GLU A 8 5.35 -18.33 -0.43
N GLN A 9 6.06 -17.56 0.40
CA GLN A 9 6.31 -16.14 0.14
C GLN A 9 7.11 -15.93 -1.16
N ARG A 10 8.06 -16.81 -1.46
CA ARG A 10 8.81 -16.77 -2.73
C ARG A 10 7.91 -17.02 -3.93
N GLN A 11 6.99 -17.99 -3.85
CA GLN A 11 6.04 -18.24 -4.92
C GLN A 11 5.12 -17.03 -5.13
N ALA A 12 4.58 -16.46 -4.05
CA ALA A 12 3.75 -15.25 -4.13
C ALA A 12 4.49 -14.07 -4.78
N VAL A 13 5.77 -13.86 -4.46
CA VAL A 13 6.60 -12.83 -5.11
C VAL A 13 6.80 -13.13 -6.60
N GLN A 14 7.02 -14.38 -6.98
CA GLN A 14 7.14 -14.75 -8.39
C GLN A 14 5.85 -14.48 -9.16
N ASP A 15 4.71 -14.85 -8.59
CA ASP A 15 3.39 -14.63 -9.21
C ASP A 15 3.11 -13.14 -9.38
N LEU A 16 3.49 -12.31 -8.40
CA LEU A 16 3.43 -10.85 -8.53
C LEU A 16 4.29 -10.37 -9.70
N MET A 17 5.55 -10.81 -9.81
CA MET A 17 6.47 -10.36 -10.87
C MET A 17 6.01 -10.73 -12.29
N MET A 18 5.18 -11.77 -12.42
CA MET A 18 4.58 -12.17 -13.70
C MET A 18 3.29 -11.42 -14.05
N SER A 19 2.75 -10.62 -13.11
CA SER A 19 1.53 -9.86 -13.32
C SER A 19 1.72 -8.75 -14.36
N PRO A 20 0.85 -8.63 -15.38
CA PRO A 20 0.86 -7.51 -16.31
C PRO A 20 0.76 -6.15 -15.61
N THR A 21 0.05 -6.09 -14.48
CA THR A 21 -0.08 -4.88 -13.66
C THR A 21 1.26 -4.46 -13.08
N ILE A 22 2.12 -5.40 -12.64
CA ILE A 22 3.46 -5.07 -12.16
C ILE A 22 4.33 -4.51 -13.29
N GLY A 23 4.18 -5.02 -14.52
CA GLY A 23 4.82 -4.45 -15.70
C GLY A 23 4.43 -2.98 -15.93
N LEU A 24 3.13 -2.66 -15.85
CA LEU A 24 2.62 -1.30 -15.96
C LEU A 24 3.16 -0.39 -14.83
N LEU A 25 3.08 -0.85 -13.58
CA LEU A 25 3.59 -0.11 -12.43
C LEU A 25 5.09 0.16 -12.55
N GLY A 26 5.87 -0.81 -13.02
CA GLY A 26 7.30 -0.66 -13.27
C GLY A 26 7.60 0.42 -14.33
N MET A 27 6.77 0.56 -15.36
CA MET A 27 6.91 1.64 -16.34
C MET A 27 6.62 3.02 -15.72
N MET A 28 5.55 3.13 -14.92
CA MET A 28 5.20 4.38 -14.24
C MET A 28 6.26 4.78 -13.21
N ALA A 29 6.81 3.80 -12.48
CA ALA A 29 7.87 4.03 -11.50
C ALA A 29 9.14 4.61 -12.12
N LYS A 30 9.50 4.23 -13.36
CA LYS A 30 10.66 4.80 -14.07
C LYS A 30 10.57 6.31 -14.30
N SER A 31 9.36 6.85 -14.38
CA SER A 31 9.13 8.30 -14.55
C SER A 31 8.96 9.04 -13.23
N MET A 32 8.99 8.35 -12.09
CA MET A 32 8.74 8.94 -10.78
C MET A 32 10.06 9.47 -10.18
N PRO A 33 10.10 10.72 -9.68
CA PRO A 33 11.29 11.30 -9.08
C PRO A 33 11.47 10.85 -7.62
N LEU A 34 11.19 9.58 -7.31
CA LEU A 34 11.29 9.02 -5.97
C LEU A 34 12.29 7.87 -5.95
N ASP A 35 13.23 7.90 -5.01
CA ASP A 35 14.14 6.79 -4.78
C ASP A 35 13.49 5.79 -3.82
N CYS A 36 12.84 4.76 -4.36
CA CYS A 36 12.19 3.72 -3.57
C CYS A 36 13.15 2.85 -2.73
N THR A 37 14.46 3.09 -2.78
CA THR A 37 15.42 2.48 -1.85
C THR A 37 15.59 3.30 -0.55
N LYS A 38 15.08 4.54 -0.53
CA LYS A 38 15.09 5.44 0.63
C LYS A 38 13.71 5.48 1.27
N MET A 39 13.67 5.15 2.56
CA MET A 39 12.41 5.12 3.31
C MET A 39 11.71 6.49 3.36
N GLU A 40 12.47 7.58 3.41
CA GLU A 40 11.90 8.94 3.42
C GLU A 40 11.16 9.28 2.12
N ASP A 41 11.71 8.89 0.97
CA ASP A 41 11.08 9.06 -0.34
C ASP A 41 9.85 8.16 -0.46
N ILE A 42 9.91 6.93 0.05
CA ILE A 42 8.74 6.02 0.13
C ILE A 42 7.62 6.67 0.95
N LYS A 43 7.91 7.18 2.15
CA LYS A 43 6.91 7.86 2.98
C LYS A 43 6.33 9.10 2.29
N THR A 44 7.17 9.85 1.59
CA THR A 44 6.74 11.03 0.81
C THR A 44 5.78 10.64 -0.31
N GLY A 45 6.13 9.59 -1.08
CA GLY A 45 5.26 9.06 -2.13
C GLY A 45 3.94 8.50 -1.59
N LEU A 46 4.01 7.71 -0.51
CA LEU A 46 2.83 7.10 0.11
C LEU A 46 1.91 8.15 0.73
N SER A 47 2.43 9.12 1.48
CA SER A 47 1.59 10.16 2.12
C SER A 47 0.83 11.00 1.09
N THR A 48 1.45 11.29 -0.06
CA THR A 48 0.79 12.06 -1.13
C THR A 48 -0.26 11.22 -1.85
N SER A 49 0.09 9.99 -2.25
CA SER A 49 -0.80 9.13 -3.03
C SER A 49 -1.91 8.50 -2.19
N ALA A 50 -1.62 8.02 -0.98
CA ALA A 50 -2.62 7.41 -0.10
C ALA A 50 -3.69 8.42 0.34
N LEU A 51 -3.33 9.69 0.55
CA LEU A 51 -4.30 10.74 0.84
C LEU A 51 -5.32 10.91 -0.29
N GLU A 52 -4.86 10.93 -1.54
CA GLU A 52 -5.74 11.07 -2.70
C GLU A 52 -6.62 9.82 -2.90
N VAL A 53 -6.10 8.63 -2.63
CA VAL A 53 -6.90 7.39 -2.65
C VAL A 53 -7.99 7.43 -1.58
N VAL A 54 -7.67 7.81 -0.34
CA VAL A 54 -8.66 7.93 0.74
C VAL A 54 -9.73 8.97 0.39
N ARG A 55 -9.33 10.16 -0.10
CA ARG A 55 -10.30 11.16 -0.57
C ARG A 55 -11.21 10.65 -1.68
N ALA A 56 -10.68 9.85 -2.59
CA ALA A 56 -11.47 9.25 -3.66
C ALA A 56 -12.46 8.20 -3.13
N LEU A 57 -12.07 7.41 -2.13
CA LEU A 57 -12.95 6.48 -1.42
C LEU A 57 -14.06 7.22 -0.66
N ASP A 58 -13.71 8.23 0.13
CA ASP A 58 -14.66 9.04 0.91
C ASP A 58 -15.69 9.75 0.01
N ALA A 59 -15.26 10.20 -1.16
CA ALA A 59 -16.12 10.82 -2.17
C ALA A 59 -16.91 9.81 -3.01
N GLY A 60 -16.77 8.50 -2.78
CA GLY A 60 -17.43 7.44 -3.54
C GLY A 60 -16.97 7.30 -4.99
N ARG A 61 -15.81 7.87 -5.36
CA ARG A 61 -15.24 7.77 -6.72
C ARG A 61 -14.61 6.41 -6.99
N ILE A 62 -14.15 5.73 -5.94
CA ILE A 62 -13.72 4.34 -5.98
C ILE A 62 -14.81 3.52 -5.27
N HIS A 63 -15.44 2.61 -6.00
CA HIS A 63 -16.42 1.67 -5.46
C HIS A 63 -16.04 0.25 -5.83
N PHE A 64 -16.49 -0.70 -5.02
CA PHE A 64 -16.25 -2.12 -5.21
C PHE A 64 -17.58 -2.85 -5.24
N ASP A 65 -17.75 -3.72 -6.23
CA ASP A 65 -18.96 -4.56 -6.34
C ASP A 65 -18.94 -5.71 -5.32
N ARG A 66 -17.74 -6.11 -4.88
CA ARG A 66 -17.54 -7.23 -3.95
C ARG A 66 -16.86 -6.77 -2.67
N PRO A 67 -17.39 -7.17 -1.48
CA PRO A 67 -16.76 -6.85 -0.20
C PRO A 67 -15.32 -7.33 -0.07
N GLU A 68 -14.98 -8.46 -0.69
CA GLU A 68 -13.64 -9.04 -0.63
C GLU A 68 -12.61 -8.15 -1.35
N ASP A 69 -12.98 -7.57 -2.50
CA ASP A 69 -12.11 -6.65 -3.24
C ASP A 69 -11.89 -5.35 -2.47
N ALA A 70 -12.95 -4.85 -1.83
CA ALA A 70 -12.84 -3.73 -0.92
C ALA A 70 -11.88 -4.07 0.23
N ALA A 71 -12.06 -5.22 0.88
CA ALA A 71 -11.21 -5.65 1.99
C ALA A 71 -9.73 -5.74 1.59
N MET A 72 -9.42 -6.22 0.38
CA MET A 72 -8.05 -6.27 -0.13
C MET A 72 -7.42 -4.88 -0.26
N LEU A 73 -8.12 -3.90 -0.85
CA LEU A 73 -7.57 -2.54 -0.96
C LEU A 73 -7.39 -1.91 0.43
N HIS A 74 -8.38 -2.04 1.31
CA HIS A 74 -8.31 -1.45 2.65
C HIS A 74 -7.18 -2.09 3.48
N GLY A 75 -6.95 -3.40 3.34
CA GLY A 75 -5.82 -4.09 3.96
C GLY A 75 -4.48 -3.56 3.46
N LEU A 76 -4.32 -3.36 2.15
CA LEU A 76 -3.12 -2.77 1.57
C LEU A 76 -2.90 -1.33 2.06
N LEU A 77 -3.94 -0.51 2.10
CA LEU A 77 -3.88 0.85 2.61
C LEU A 77 -3.46 0.89 4.08
N ALA A 78 -3.98 -0.02 4.92
CA ALA A 78 -3.57 -0.11 6.32
C ALA A 78 -2.06 -0.35 6.46
N VAL A 79 -1.48 -1.24 5.66
CA VAL A 79 -0.02 -1.47 5.62
C VAL A 79 0.73 -0.21 5.18
N CYS A 80 0.25 0.48 4.14
CA CYS A 80 0.86 1.73 3.70
C CYS A 80 0.83 2.81 4.81
N PHE A 81 -0.27 2.93 5.55
CA PHE A 81 -0.38 3.88 6.65
C PHE A 81 0.50 3.51 7.84
N GLU A 82 0.67 2.22 8.14
CA GLU A 82 1.65 1.79 9.16
C GLU A 82 3.08 2.22 8.79
N VAL A 83 3.46 2.11 7.51
CA VAL A 83 4.77 2.57 7.04
C VAL A 83 4.91 4.10 7.16
N VAL A 84 3.88 4.86 6.77
CA VAL A 84 3.89 6.32 6.85
C VAL A 84 3.92 6.82 8.31
N LEU A 85 3.23 6.13 9.21
CA LEU A 85 3.07 6.51 10.63
C LEU A 85 4.03 5.78 11.57
N ASP A 86 5.07 5.13 11.05
CA ASP A 86 6.12 4.44 11.83
C ASP A 86 5.55 3.44 12.85
N GLY A 87 4.59 2.61 12.42
CA GLY A 87 4.00 1.56 13.25
C GLY A 87 2.95 2.07 14.25
N ARG A 88 2.54 3.35 14.16
CA ARG A 88 1.59 3.98 15.11
C ARG A 88 0.16 4.02 14.58
N PHE A 89 -0.12 3.45 13.40
CA PHE A 89 -1.46 3.56 12.82
C PHE A 89 -2.49 2.76 13.62
N ALA A 90 -2.25 1.47 13.85
CA ALA A 90 -3.14 0.62 14.64
C ALA A 90 -3.30 1.09 16.09
N ALA A 91 -2.23 1.61 16.69
CA ALA A 91 -2.26 2.18 18.03
C ALA A 91 -3.18 3.42 18.11
N ASN A 92 -3.18 4.27 17.08
CA ASN A 92 -4.02 5.47 17.02
C ASN A 92 -5.46 5.17 16.57
N ALA A 93 -5.69 4.09 15.81
CA ALA A 93 -7.02 3.71 15.33
C ALA A 93 -7.98 3.30 16.47
N GLN A 94 -7.46 2.77 17.59
CA GLN A 94 -8.28 2.46 18.76
C GLN A 94 -8.85 3.71 19.46
N VAL A 95 -8.19 4.85 19.33
CA VAL A 95 -8.59 6.12 19.97
C VAL A 95 -9.81 6.74 19.28
N VAL A 96 -9.91 6.60 17.95
CA VAL A 96 -11.00 7.20 17.16
C VAL A 96 -12.34 6.51 17.36
N ARG A 97 -12.36 5.22 17.73
CA ARG A 97 -13.62 4.48 18.02
C ARG A 97 -14.18 4.73 19.42
N ALA A 98 -13.44 5.41 20.29
CA ALA A 98 -13.85 5.73 21.66
C ALA A 98 -14.30 7.20 21.83
N SER A 99 -14.38 7.96 20.73
CA SER A 99 -14.81 9.37 20.67
C SER A 99 -16.15 9.48 19.95
#